data_AF-A0A8J2INP6-F1
#
_entry.id   AF-A0A8J2INP6-F1
#
_cell.length_a   1.000
_cell.length_b   1.000
_cell.length_c   1.000
_cell.angle_alpha   90.00
_cell.angle_beta   90.00
_cell.angle_gamma   90.00
#
_symmetry.space_group_name_H-M   'P 1'
#
loop_
_entity.id
_entity.type
_entity.pdbx_description
1 polymer ?
#
loop_
_entity_poly.entity_id
_entity_poly.type
_entity_poly.pdbx_seq_one_letter_code
_entity_poly.pdbx_strand_id
1 'polypeptide(L)'
;MKPVLVTLFSLGLVMATPPESVILKPLPDKPNSGCYHYTISKKFRCCIPRLCACKDKNFYLFNDEAWKRTGNGCNPPWGIVGNDLEKLDGYCCKGWKAPAIKTDW
;
A
#
# COMPACT_ATOMS: atom_id res chain seq x y z
N MET A 1 28.58 3.77 55.86
CA MET A 1 27.82 2.91 54.93
C MET A 1 27.13 3.81 53.91
N LYS A 2 27.37 3.62 52.61
CA LYS A 2 26.75 4.40 51.52
C LYS A 2 25.70 3.52 50.82
N PRO A 3 24.46 3.96 50.61
CA PRO A 3 23.50 3.18 49.84
C PRO A 3 23.79 3.33 48.35
N VAL A 4 24.04 2.20 47.68
CA VAL A 4 24.13 2.12 46.21
C VAL A 4 22.71 1.96 45.68
N LEU A 5 22.22 2.97 44.96
CA LEU A 5 20.92 2.94 44.31
C LEU A 5 21.05 2.14 43.01
N VAL A 6 20.45 0.96 42.96
CA VAL A 6 20.38 0.10 41.77
C VAL A 6 19.13 0.47 40.97
N THR A 7 19.32 1.15 39.84
CA THR A 7 18.25 1.48 38.88
C THR A 7 18.00 0.29 37.95
N LEU A 8 16.85 -0.36 38.13
CA LEU A 8 16.32 -1.37 37.19
C LEU A 8 15.76 -0.67 35.94
N PHE A 9 16.39 -0.90 34.79
CA PHE A 9 15.83 -0.54 33.49
C PHE A 9 14.80 -1.61 33.06
N SER A 10 13.52 -1.27 33.15
CA SER A 10 12.44 -2.09 32.58
C SER A 10 12.51 -2.02 31.05
N LEU A 11 12.92 -3.11 30.40
CA LEU A 11 12.76 -3.32 28.96
C LEU A 11 11.26 -3.49 28.66
N GLY A 12 10.60 -2.40 28.26
CA GLY A 12 9.28 -2.47 27.67
C GLY A 12 9.37 -3.08 26.28
N LEU A 13 8.75 -4.24 26.06
CA LEU A 13 8.55 -4.78 24.71
C LEU A 13 7.63 -3.81 23.94
N VAL A 14 8.20 -3.09 22.98
CA VAL A 14 7.42 -2.37 21.98
C VAL A 14 6.77 -3.40 21.07
N MET A 15 5.49 -3.71 21.28
CA MET A 15 4.71 -4.47 20.32
C MET A 15 4.55 -3.61 19.05
N ALA A 16 5.29 -3.96 18.01
CA ALA A 16 5.15 -3.33 16.69
C ALA A 16 3.71 -3.53 16.21
N THR A 17 2.95 -2.44 16.18
CA THR A 17 1.59 -2.44 15.65
C THR A 17 1.67 -2.80 14.16
N PRO A 18 0.88 -3.77 13.67
CA PRO A 18 0.87 -4.09 12.25
C PRO A 18 0.57 -2.83 11.42
N PRO A 19 1.21 -2.65 10.26
CA PRO A 19 0.92 -1.51 9.41
C PRO A 19 -0.58 -1.49 9.06
N GLU A 20 -1.20 -0.34 9.34
CA GLU A 20 -2.58 -0.02 9.00
C GLU A 20 -2.88 -0.40 7.55
N SER A 21 -3.95 -1.16 7.33
CA SER A 21 -4.30 -1.71 6.01
C SER A 21 -4.46 -0.59 4.99
N VAL A 22 -3.82 -0.74 3.83
CA VAL A 22 -4.04 0.12 2.67
C VAL A 22 -5.52 0.12 2.34
N ILE A 23 -6.14 1.28 2.48
CA ILE A 23 -7.51 1.51 2.07
C ILE A 23 -7.51 1.51 0.54
N LEU A 24 -7.70 0.34 -0.04
CA LEU A 24 -8.22 0.18 -1.40
C LEU A 24 -9.69 0.60 -1.33
N LYS A 25 -9.95 1.90 -1.34
CA LYS A 25 -11.31 2.40 -1.47
C LYS A 25 -11.76 2.04 -2.88
N PRO A 26 -12.80 1.22 -3.06
CA PRO A 26 -13.50 1.19 -4.33
C PRO A 26 -13.94 2.62 -4.58
N LEU A 27 -13.34 3.26 -5.60
CA LEU A 27 -13.94 4.47 -6.13
C LEU A 27 -15.32 4.06 -6.69
N PRO A 28 -16.33 4.95 -6.59
CA PRO A 28 -17.75 4.58 -6.71
C PRO A 28 -18.14 3.94 -8.06
N ASP A 29 -17.29 4.02 -9.07
CA ASP A 29 -17.43 3.20 -10.26
C ASP A 29 -16.84 1.82 -10.00
N LYS A 30 -17.70 0.84 -9.73
CA LYS A 30 -17.36 -0.59 -9.83
C LYS A 30 -16.48 -0.77 -11.07
N PRO A 31 -15.18 -1.02 -10.93
CA PRO A 31 -14.36 -1.28 -12.09
C PRO A 31 -14.83 -2.64 -12.58
N ASN A 32 -15.54 -2.67 -13.71
CA ASN A 32 -16.00 -3.91 -14.36
C ASN A 32 -14.84 -4.92 -14.56
N SER A 33 -13.59 -4.43 -14.51
CA SER A 33 -12.33 -5.17 -14.58
C SER A 33 -11.87 -5.85 -13.28
N GLY A 34 -12.45 -5.56 -12.12
CA GLY A 34 -11.96 -6.06 -10.82
C GLY A 34 -10.60 -5.46 -10.40
N CYS A 35 -10.31 -4.23 -10.85
CA CYS A 35 -9.06 -3.53 -10.63
C CYS A 35 -9.28 -2.18 -9.94
N TYR A 36 -8.54 -1.91 -8.87
CA TYR A 36 -8.74 -0.74 -8.02
C TYR A 36 -7.47 0.09 -7.91
N HIS A 37 -7.63 1.40 -7.74
CA HIS A 37 -6.50 2.29 -7.51
C HIS A 37 -5.81 1.92 -6.19
N TYR A 38 -4.51 1.64 -6.25
CA TYR A 38 -3.73 1.28 -5.07
C TYR A 38 -3.12 2.54 -4.45
N THR A 39 -3.56 2.88 -3.23
CA THR A 39 -3.10 4.08 -2.52
C THR A 39 -2.65 3.77 -1.10
N ILE A 40 -1.41 4.10 -0.76
CA ILE A 40 -0.91 3.95 0.61
C ILE A 40 -1.22 5.19 1.42
N SER A 41 -1.53 5.01 2.71
CA SER A 41 -1.66 6.13 3.66
C SER A 41 -0.36 6.94 3.74
N LYS A 42 -0.48 8.28 3.71
CA LYS A 42 0.66 9.20 3.80
C LYS A 42 1.47 9.05 5.11
N LYS A 43 0.91 8.39 6.13
CA LYS A 43 1.53 8.14 7.44
C LYS A 43 2.86 7.38 7.35
N PHE A 44 3.03 6.53 6.35
CA PHE A 44 4.19 5.63 6.25
C PHE A 44 5.43 6.23 5.58
N ARG A 45 5.42 7.53 5.22
CA ARG A 45 6.49 8.19 4.42
C ARG A 45 6.93 7.33 3.23
N CYS A 46 5.92 6.76 2.57
CA CYS A 46 6.04 5.83 1.47
C CYS A 46 5.95 6.55 0.13
N CYS A 47 6.76 6.11 -0.83
CA CYS A 47 6.61 6.44 -2.24
C CYS A 47 6.16 5.17 -2.92
N ILE A 48 5.06 5.24 -3.66
CA ILE A 48 4.68 4.21 -4.62
C ILE A 48 4.29 4.90 -5.92
N PRO A 49 4.56 4.27 -7.07
CA PRO A 49 4.01 4.74 -8.31
C PRO A 49 2.47 4.68 -8.27
N ARG A 50 1.82 5.57 -9.03
CA ARG A 50 0.37 5.55 -9.17
C ARG A 50 -0.02 4.36 -10.04
N LEU A 51 -0.76 3.41 -9.47
CA LEU A 51 -1.01 2.12 -10.12
C LEU A 51 -2.36 1.52 -9.71
N CYS A 52 -2.76 0.49 -10.45
CA CYS A 52 -3.98 -0.27 -10.21
C CYS A 52 -3.64 -1.68 -9.73
N ALA A 53 -4.29 -2.15 -8.66
CA ALA A 53 -4.19 -3.52 -8.18
C ALA A 53 -5.43 -4.32 -8.60
N CYS A 54 -5.22 -5.50 -9.17
CA CYS A 54 -6.28 -6.32 -9.75
C CYS A 54 -6.43 -7.67 -9.04
N LYS A 55 -7.58 -8.34 -9.23
CA LYS A 55 -7.88 -9.67 -8.64
C LYS A 55 -6.90 -10.76 -9.05
N ASP A 56 -6.23 -10.60 -10.19
CA ASP A 56 -5.17 -11.49 -10.68
C ASP A 56 -3.83 -11.33 -9.93
N LYS A 57 -3.79 -10.46 -8.90
CA LYS A 57 -2.62 -10.12 -8.09
C LYS A 57 -1.51 -9.39 -8.85
N ASN A 58 -1.81 -8.83 -10.02
CA ASN A 58 -0.90 -7.96 -10.74
C ASN A 58 -1.19 -6.49 -10.46
N PHE A 59 -0.16 -5.68 -10.67
CA PHE A 59 -0.21 -4.24 -10.69
C PHE A 59 -0.15 -3.74 -12.14
N TYR A 60 -1.09 -2.86 -12.50
CA TYR A 60 -1.22 -2.28 -13.83
C TYR A 60 -1.00 -0.77 -13.79
N LEU A 61 -0.63 -0.22 -14.94
CA LEU A 61 -0.50 1.22 -15.13
C LEU A 61 -1.84 1.92 -14.82
N PHE A 62 -1.76 3.02 -14.08
CA PHE A 62 -2.89 3.90 -13.90
C PHE A 62 -3.04 4.79 -15.14
N ASN A 63 -4.24 4.84 -15.72
CA ASN A 63 -4.50 5.72 -16.85
C ASN A 63 -5.06 7.08 -16.37
N ASP A 64 -4.20 8.09 -16.33
CA ASP A 64 -4.56 9.48 -15.97
C ASP A 64 -5.55 10.14 -16.94
N GLU A 65 -5.47 9.80 -18.24
CA GLU A 65 -6.40 10.34 -19.24
C GLU A 65 -7.80 9.76 -19.06
N ALA A 66 -7.89 8.45 -18.85
CA ALA A 66 -9.15 7.77 -18.55
C ALA A 66 -9.75 8.27 -17.24
N TRP A 67 -8.92 8.51 -16.22
CA TRP A 67 -9.35 9.14 -14.96
C TRP A 67 -9.99 10.51 -15.19
N LYS A 68 -9.32 11.39 -15.95
CA LYS A 68 -9.84 12.74 -16.25
C LYS A 68 -11.17 12.71 -17.01
N ARG A 69 -11.34 11.74 -17.91
CA ARG A 69 -12.54 11.64 -18.77
C ARG A 69 -13.71 10.93 -18.11
N THR A 70 -13.45 9.89 -17.32
CA THR A 70 -14.47 8.93 -16.87
C THR A 70 -14.55 8.77 -15.36
N GLY A 71 -13.61 9.34 -14.60
CA GLY A 71 -13.49 9.04 -13.17
C GLY A 71 -12.97 7.63 -12.88
N ASN A 72 -12.47 6.90 -13.89
CA ASN A 72 -11.90 5.57 -13.72
C ASN A 72 -10.58 5.43 -14.50
N GLY A 73 -9.47 5.28 -13.77
CA GLY A 73 -8.13 5.03 -14.33
C GLY A 73 -7.70 3.56 -14.29
N CYS A 74 -8.52 2.68 -13.69
CA CYS A 74 -8.20 1.27 -13.41
C CYS A 74 -9.08 0.30 -14.18
N ASN A 75 -9.28 0.57 -15.47
CA ASN A 75 -9.89 -0.35 -16.41
C ASN A 75 -8.85 -0.85 -17.43
N PRO A 76 -7.95 -1.79 -17.06
CA PRO A 76 -6.92 -2.32 -17.97
C PRO A 76 -7.49 -2.80 -19.31
N PRO A 77 -6.66 -2.92 -20.37
CA PRO A 77 -5.22 -3.22 -20.35
C PRO A 77 -4.31 -2.02 -20.63
N TRP A 78 -4.02 -1.22 -19.59
CA TRP A 78 -3.09 -0.07 -19.72
C TRP A 78 -1.61 -0.47 -19.70
N GLY A 79 -1.30 -1.73 -19.35
CA GLY A 79 0.06 -2.30 -19.24
C GLY A 79 0.35 -2.83 -17.83
N ILE A 80 1.07 -3.95 -17.75
CA ILE A 80 1.48 -4.57 -16.46
C ILE A 80 2.76 -3.90 -15.97
N VAL A 81 2.79 -3.53 -14.69
CA VAL A 81 3.96 -2.95 -14.01
C VAL A 81 4.72 -4.03 -13.23
N GLY A 82 4.01 -5.03 -12.69
CA GLY A 82 4.60 -6.16 -11.99
C GLY A 82 3.62 -6.82 -11.03
N ASN A 83 4.10 -7.73 -10.20
CA ASN A 83 3.30 -8.44 -9.19
C ASN A 83 3.88 -8.30 -7.77
N ASP A 84 4.99 -7.58 -7.62
CA ASP A 84 5.68 -7.34 -6.35
C ASP A 84 5.89 -5.84 -6.18
N LEU A 85 5.12 -5.25 -5.28
CA LEU A 85 5.11 -3.80 -5.06
C LEU A 85 6.49 -3.28 -4.63
N GLU A 86 7.24 -4.09 -3.87
CA GLU A 86 8.53 -3.70 -3.29
C GLU A 86 9.65 -3.65 -4.33
N LYS A 87 9.42 -4.26 -5.50
CA LYS A 87 10.35 -4.28 -6.64
C LYS A 87 10.01 -3.25 -7.72
N LEU A 88 8.92 -2.49 -7.56
CA LEU A 88 8.53 -1.50 -8.56
C LEU A 88 9.41 -0.26 -8.49
N ASP A 89 9.71 0.32 -9.65
CA ASP A 89 10.39 1.60 -9.75
C ASP A 89 9.60 2.70 -9.02
N GLY A 90 10.30 3.48 -8.21
CA GLY A 90 9.70 4.53 -7.37
C GLY A 90 9.13 4.02 -6.05
N TYR A 91 9.23 2.72 -5.73
CA TYR A 91 8.97 2.21 -4.39
C TYR A 91 10.02 2.73 -3.39
N CYS A 92 9.59 3.38 -2.30
CA CYS A 92 10.51 3.91 -1.27
C CYS A 92 10.13 3.58 0.19
N CYS A 93 9.17 2.66 0.39
CA CYS A 93 8.68 2.31 1.72
C CYS A 93 9.69 1.48 2.52
N LYS A 94 10.55 2.12 3.32
CA LYS A 94 11.48 1.43 4.22
C LYS A 94 10.78 0.91 5.48
N GLY A 95 10.94 -0.38 5.78
CA GLY A 95 10.40 -1.01 6.99
C GLY A 95 8.87 -1.18 7.01
N TRP A 96 8.22 -0.92 5.88
CA TRP A 96 6.79 -1.14 5.69
C TRP A 96 6.62 -2.26 4.67
N LYS A 97 5.93 -3.33 5.08
CA LYS A 97 5.56 -4.42 4.19
C LYS A 97 4.22 -4.12 3.56
N ALA A 98 4.17 -4.15 2.23
CA ALA A 98 2.93 -3.93 1.52
C ALA A 98 1.90 -5.00 1.94
N PRO A 99 0.68 -4.61 2.35
CA PRO A 99 -0.37 -5.58 2.55
C PRO A 99 -0.67 -6.25 1.21
N ALA A 100 -0.93 -7.56 1.26
CA ALA A 100 -1.36 -8.30 0.09
C ALA A 100 -2.58 -7.59 -0.53
N ILE A 101 -2.63 -7.58 -1.86
CA ILE A 101 -3.84 -7.18 -2.59
C ILE A 101 -4.95 -8.09 -2.09
N LYS A 102 -5.95 -7.54 -1.39
CA LYS A 102 -7.13 -8.34 -1.08
C LYS A 102 -7.79 -8.72 -2.41
N THR A 103 -8.53 -9.81 -2.47
CA THR A 103 -9.17 -10.26 -3.72
C THR A 103 -10.67 -10.49 -3.54
N ASP A 104 -11.19 -10.16 -2.36
CA ASP A 104 -12.54 -10.41 -1.85
C ASP A 104 -13.51 -9.22 -2.06
N TRP A 105 -13.16 -8.27 -2.93
CA TRP A 105 -14.00 -7.14 -3.35
C TRP A 105 -15.15 -7.53 -4.29
#